data_AF-A0A8T5F6D9-F1
#
_entry.id   AF-A0A8T5F6D9-F1
#
_cell.length_a   1.000
_cell.length_b   1.000
_cell.length_c   1.000
_cell.angle_alpha   90.00
_cell.angle_beta   90.00
_cell.angle_gamma   90.00
#
_symmetry.space_group_name_H-M   'P 1'
#
loop_
_entity.id
_entity.type
_entity.pdbx_description
1 polymer ?
#
loop_
_entity_poly.entity_id
_entity_poly.type
_entity_poly.pdbx_seq_one_letter_code
_entity_poly.pdbx_strand_id
1 'polypeptide(L)'
;MVHSKKELNKAGTERRIYDSFMREMKGYDLANYDKVENSESISLGIYFPGFLSEEIQSKVRTGHVEFIAKNREGKKIFFVYEFLNEIDLNGIIISHEDGLAEIIMPKKG
;
A
#
# COMPACT_ATOMS: atom_id res chain seq x y z
N MET A 1 13.12 2.61 -26.58
CA MET A 1 11.76 2.23 -26.99
C MET A 1 11.04 1.73 -25.75
N VAL A 2 10.05 2.49 -25.26
CA VAL A 2 9.28 2.17 -24.04
C VAL A 2 8.15 1.24 -24.44
N HIS A 3 8.16 0.00 -23.95
CA HIS A 3 7.06 -0.93 -24.22
C HIS A 3 5.81 -0.54 -23.40
N SER A 4 4.70 -0.51 -24.13
CA SER A 4 3.39 0.03 -23.81
C SER A 4 2.67 -0.71 -22.67
N LYS A 5 2.07 0.06 -21.76
CA LYS A 5 1.20 -0.32 -20.61
C LYS A 5 -0.17 -0.92 -21.00
N LYS A 6 -0.24 -1.74 -22.04
CA LYS A 6 -1.49 -2.41 -22.46
C LYS A 6 -1.15 -3.85 -22.75
N GLU A 7 -1.37 -4.74 -21.79
CA GLU A 7 -1.76 -6.15 -21.99
C GLU A 7 -1.74 -6.92 -20.67
N LEU A 8 -2.64 -6.58 -19.73
CA LEU A 8 -3.03 -7.52 -18.67
C LEU A 8 -4.53 -7.37 -18.43
N ASN A 9 -5.29 -8.00 -19.32
CA ASN A 9 -6.71 -8.24 -19.12
C ASN A 9 -6.96 -9.68 -19.54
N LYS A 10 -6.96 -10.61 -18.58
CA LYS A 10 -7.58 -11.94 -18.65
C LYS A 10 -7.49 -12.65 -17.30
N ALA A 11 -8.66 -12.98 -16.76
CA ALA A 11 -8.97 -13.77 -15.57
C ALA A 11 -8.97 -13.02 -14.22
N GLY A 12 -10.17 -12.76 -13.70
CA GLY A 12 -10.41 -12.21 -12.35
C GLY A 12 -10.59 -10.71 -12.35
N THR A 13 -11.70 -10.23 -11.81
CA THR A 13 -12.09 -8.82 -11.73
C THR A 13 -11.22 -8.06 -10.72
N GLU A 14 -9.90 -7.97 -10.95
CA GLU A 14 -9.00 -7.12 -10.17
C GLU A 14 -8.91 -5.75 -10.83
N ARG A 15 -9.76 -4.82 -10.38
CA ARG A 15 -9.63 -3.42 -10.75
C ARG A 15 -8.45 -2.87 -9.94
N ARG A 16 -7.24 -2.81 -10.54
CA ARG A 16 -6.14 -1.99 -10.03
C ARG A 16 -6.59 -0.53 -10.11
N ILE A 17 -6.94 0.05 -8.97
CA ILE A 17 -7.35 1.45 -8.91
C ILE A 17 -6.17 2.24 -8.38
N TYR A 18 -5.48 2.96 -9.27
CA TYR A 18 -4.55 4.01 -8.87
C TYR A 18 -5.35 5.25 -8.41
N ASP A 19 -5.93 5.21 -7.21
CA ASP A 19 -6.65 6.36 -6.63
C ASP A 19 -5.62 7.41 -6.17
N SER A 20 -5.45 8.50 -6.91
CA SER A 20 -4.64 9.63 -6.43
C SER A 20 -5.44 10.49 -5.46
N PHE A 21 -5.65 10.04 -4.21
CA PHE A 21 -6.14 10.92 -3.13
C PHE A 21 -5.00 11.22 -2.15
N MET A 22 -4.26 12.30 -2.45
CA MET A 22 -3.09 12.74 -1.68
C MET A 22 -3.48 13.90 -0.74
N ARG A 23 -3.42 13.68 0.57
CA ARG A 23 -3.39 14.79 1.54
C ARG A 23 -1.93 15.16 1.82
N GLU A 24 -1.45 16.14 1.05
CA GLU A 24 -0.30 17.04 1.27
C GLU A 24 0.81 16.54 2.23
N MET A 25 1.79 15.79 1.71
CA MET A 25 3.12 15.66 2.31
C MET A 25 4.04 16.69 1.66
N LYS A 26 4.31 17.81 2.34
CA LYS A 26 5.34 18.76 1.90
C LYS A 26 6.71 18.08 1.91
N GLY A 27 7.31 17.88 0.73
CA GLY A 27 8.76 17.78 0.59
C GLY A 27 9.39 16.41 0.28
N TYR A 28 8.63 15.36 0.01
CA TYR A 28 9.21 14.08 -0.42
C TYR A 28 8.48 13.53 -1.65
N ASP A 29 9.28 13.03 -2.60
CA ASP A 29 8.85 12.37 -3.83
C ASP A 29 7.74 11.35 -3.51
N LEU A 30 6.61 11.47 -4.20
CA LEU A 30 5.36 10.79 -3.91
C LEU A 30 5.61 9.28 -3.78
N ALA A 31 5.30 8.68 -2.63
CA ALA A 31 5.30 7.22 -2.52
C ALA A 31 4.29 6.68 -3.55
N ASN A 32 4.80 5.93 -4.53
CA ASN A 32 3.93 5.24 -5.48
C ASN A 32 3.24 4.12 -4.73
N TYR A 33 1.91 4.08 -4.81
CA TYR A 33 1.14 2.99 -4.23
C TYR A 33 0.20 2.36 -5.25
N ASP A 34 -0.05 1.07 -5.07
CA ASP A 34 -1.04 0.29 -5.79
C ASP A 34 -2.10 -0.20 -4.81
N LYS A 35 -3.32 -0.32 -5.32
CA LYS A 35 -4.48 -0.79 -4.56
C LYS A 35 -5.30 -1.72 -5.45
N VAL A 36 -5.56 -2.91 -4.92
CA VAL A 36 -6.49 -3.87 -5.49
C VAL A 36 -7.57 -4.13 -4.46
N GLU A 37 -8.82 -3.97 -4.86
CA GLU A 37 -9.95 -4.25 -4.00
C GLU A 37 -10.93 -5.17 -4.74
N ASN A 38 -11.30 -6.26 -4.07
CA ASN A 38 -12.32 -7.19 -4.54
C ASN A 38 -13.39 -7.40 -3.45
N SER A 39 -14.28 -8.38 -3.63
CA SER A 39 -15.34 -8.67 -2.67
C SER A 39 -14.84 -9.23 -1.34
N GLU A 40 -13.67 -9.86 -1.33
CA GLU A 40 -13.12 -10.60 -0.18
C GLU A 40 -12.04 -9.81 0.57
N SER A 41 -11.30 -8.93 -0.11
CA SER A 41 -10.15 -8.24 0.49
C SER A 41 -9.84 -6.89 -0.15
N ILE A 42 -9.01 -6.13 0.56
CA ILE A 42 -8.31 -4.95 0.07
C ILE A 42 -6.81 -5.24 0.18
N SER A 43 -6.09 -5.11 -0.93
CA SER A 43 -4.63 -5.20 -1.00
C SER A 43 -4.04 -3.83 -1.30
N LEU A 44 -3.01 -3.44 -0.54
CA LEU A 44 -2.27 -2.19 -0.69
C LEU A 44 -0.79 -2.51 -0.83
N GLY A 45 -0.13 -1.94 -1.84
CA GLY A 45 1.31 -1.99 -2.00
C GLY A 45 1.88 -0.58 -2.05
N ILE A 46 2.91 -0.27 -1.27
CA ILE A 46 3.55 1.06 -1.23
C ILE A 46 5.05 0.92 -1.38
N TYR A 47 5.61 1.58 -2.37
CA TYR A 47 7.05 1.59 -2.58
C TYR A 47 7.70 2.81 -1.90
N PHE A 48 8.65 2.54 -1.01
CA PHE A 48 9.46 3.52 -0.28
C PHE A 48 10.89 3.54 -0.85
N PRO A 49 11.15 4.30 -1.93
CA PRO A 49 12.47 4.32 -2.57
C PRO A 49 13.55 4.83 -1.61
N GLY A 50 14.64 4.06 -1.51
CA GLY A 50 15.77 4.35 -0.64
C GLY A 50 15.57 3.98 0.84
N PHE A 51 14.56 3.15 1.14
CA PHE A 51 14.38 2.54 2.45
C PHE A 51 14.55 1.02 2.34
N LEU A 52 15.19 0.43 3.34
CA LEU A 52 15.27 -1.01 3.50
C LEU A 52 13.98 -1.56 4.13
N SER A 53 13.70 -2.86 3.95
CA SER A 53 12.51 -3.49 4.52
C SER A 53 12.42 -3.31 6.05
N GLU A 54 13.54 -3.44 6.76
CA GLU A 54 13.59 -3.26 8.21
C GLU A 54 13.39 -1.79 8.67
N GLU A 55 13.49 -0.84 7.74
CA GLU A 55 13.25 0.58 7.99
C GLU A 55 11.77 0.95 7.82
N ILE A 56 10.93 0.00 7.38
CA ILE A 56 9.51 0.18 7.14
C ILE A 56 8.70 -0.51 8.24
N GLN A 57 7.64 0.16 8.67
CA GLN A 57 6.66 -0.34 9.63
C GLN A 57 5.27 -0.12 9.06
N SER A 58 4.44 -1.14 9.16
CA SER A 58 3.05 -1.10 8.70
C SER A 58 2.14 -1.53 9.83
N LYS A 59 1.03 -0.82 10.00
CA LYS A 59 0.03 -1.13 11.02
C LYS A 59 -1.36 -0.93 10.47
N VAL A 60 -2.19 -1.95 10.65
CA VAL A 60 -3.61 -1.86 10.33
C VAL A 60 -4.40 -1.60 11.60
N ARG A 61 -5.37 -0.70 11.49
CA ARG A 61 -6.32 -0.33 12.54
C ARG A 61 -7.72 -0.33 11.95
N THR A 62 -8.73 -0.25 12.81
CA THR A 62 -10.09 -0.07 12.34
C THR A 62 -10.20 1.20 11.49
N GLY A 63 -10.59 1.03 10.23
CA GLY A 63 -10.83 2.11 9.27
C GLY A 63 -9.59 2.71 8.59
N HIS A 64 -8.37 2.29 8.93
CA HIS A 64 -7.17 2.79 8.24
C HIS A 64 -5.93 1.90 8.40
N VAL A 65 -4.96 2.12 7.50
CA VAL A 65 -3.60 1.59 7.55
C VAL A 65 -2.62 2.73 7.69
N GLU A 66 -1.62 2.55 8.55
CA GLU A 66 -0.47 3.44 8.71
C GLU A 66 0.79 2.74 8.17
N PHE A 67 1.57 3.45 7.35
CA PHE A 67 2.92 3.06 6.95
C PHE A 67 3.91 4.13 7.39
N ILE A 68 5.01 3.69 7.98
CA ILE A 68 6.07 4.56 8.48
C ILE A 68 7.39 4.01 7.98
N ALA A 69 8.15 4.80 7.24
CA ALA A 69 9.50 4.44 6.86
C ALA A 69 10.48 5.43 7.49
N LYS A 70 11.54 4.95 8.15
CA LYS A 70 12.58 5.80 8.76
C LYS A 70 13.95 5.21 8.53
N ASN A 71 14.79 5.90 7.76
CA ASN A 71 16.14 5.43 7.48
C ASN A 71 17.17 5.95 8.49
N ARG A 72 18.39 5.41 8.43
CA ARG A 72 19.52 5.80 9.31
C ARG A 72 19.97 7.25 9.17
N GLU A 73 19.74 7.87 8.01
CA GLU A 73 20.04 9.28 7.74
C GLU A 73 19.01 10.23 8.37
N GLY A 74 17.96 9.68 9.00
CA GLY A 74 16.90 10.45 9.65
C GLY A 74 15.77 10.85 8.70
N LYS A 75 15.80 10.43 7.43
CA LYS A 75 14.68 10.61 6.49
C LYS A 75 13.49 9.80 7.02
N LYS A 76 12.32 10.44 7.07
CA LYS A 76 11.09 9.80 7.53
C LYS A 76 9.97 10.04 6.51
N ILE A 77 9.24 8.98 6.18
CA ILE A 77 8.01 9.03 5.40
C ILE A 77 6.89 8.44 6.26
N PHE A 78 5.72 9.05 6.16
CA PHE A 78 4.49 8.56 6.77
C PHE A 78 3.41 8.51 5.70
N PHE A 79 2.59 7.48 5.68
CA PHE A 79 1.47 7.35 4.77
C PHE A 79 0.29 6.71 5.48
N VAL A 80 -0.92 7.19 5.21
CA VAL A 80 -2.14 6.65 5.77
C VAL A 80 -3.14 6.40 4.65
N TYR A 81 -3.72 5.21 4.64
CA TYR A 81 -4.84 4.86 3.78
C TYR A 81 -6.07 4.58 4.63
N GLU A 82 -7.14 5.32 4.39
CA GLU A 82 -8.43 5.12 5.07
C GLU A 82 -9.33 4.20 4.24
N PHE A 83 -10.11 3.36 4.92
CA PHE A 83 -11.09 2.47 4.30
C PHE A 83 -12.37 2.39 5.12
N LEU A 84 -13.50 2.17 4.45
CA LEU A 84 -14.81 2.09 5.10
C LEU A 84 -15.24 0.65 5.42
N ASN A 85 -14.62 -0.34 4.79
CA ASN A 85 -14.97 -1.74 5.00
C ASN A 85 -14.61 -2.21 6.41
N GLU A 86 -15.43 -3.09 6.96
CA GLU A 86 -15.05 -3.85 8.13
C GLU A 86 -13.99 -4.89 7.75
N ILE A 87 -12.85 -4.88 8.43
CA ILE A 87 -11.71 -5.78 8.16
C ILE A 87 -11.60 -6.82 9.26
N ASP A 88 -11.32 -8.07 8.88
CA ASP A 88 -10.90 -9.11 9.82
C ASP A 88 -9.44 -8.89 10.18
N LEU A 89 -9.22 -8.32 11.36
CA LEU A 89 -7.88 -7.99 11.85
C LEU A 89 -7.01 -9.23 12.10
N ASN A 90 -7.60 -10.41 12.26
CA ASN A 90 -6.84 -11.64 12.49
C ASN A 90 -6.30 -12.26 11.19
N GLY A 91 -6.94 -11.96 10.06
CA GLY A 91 -6.55 -12.46 8.74
C GLY A 91 -5.57 -11.56 7.98
N ILE A 92 -5.06 -10.50 8.61
CA ILE A 92 -4.19 -9.52 7.95
C ILE A 92 -2.82 -10.15 7.67
N ILE A 93 -2.35 -9.93 6.44
CA ILE A 93 -1.00 -10.30 6.00
C ILE A 93 -0.24 -9.01 5.70
N ILE A 94 0.97 -8.88 6.24
CA ILE A 94 1.89 -7.76 6.01
C ILE A 94 3.23 -8.33 5.56
N SER A 95 3.78 -7.80 4.46
CA SER A 95 5.11 -8.12 3.97
C SER A 95 5.91 -6.87 3.62
N HIS A 96 7.23 -6.94 3.81
CA HIS A 96 8.17 -5.89 3.46
C HIS A 96 9.33 -6.49 2.68
N GLU A 97 9.50 -6.10 1.41
CA GLU A 97 10.55 -6.65 0.53
C GLU A 97 11.12 -5.53 -0.36
N ASP A 98 12.44 -5.35 -0.35
CA ASP A 98 13.16 -4.40 -1.20
C ASP A 98 12.58 -2.96 -1.21
N GLY A 99 12.12 -2.49 -0.06
CA GLY A 99 11.52 -1.15 0.09
C GLY A 99 10.04 -1.08 -0.32
N LEU A 100 9.43 -2.19 -0.76
CA LEU A 100 7.99 -2.34 -0.94
C LEU A 100 7.35 -2.82 0.36
N ALA A 101 6.24 -2.19 0.73
CA ALA A 101 5.36 -2.67 1.78
C ALA A 101 4.02 -3.09 1.21
N GLU A 102 3.64 -4.35 1.41
CA GLU A 102 2.35 -4.88 0.99
C GLU A 102 1.51 -5.30 2.20
N ILE A 103 0.21 -5.01 2.12
CA ILE A 103 -0.77 -5.43 3.11
C ILE A 103 -1.98 -5.99 2.39
N ILE A 104 -2.41 -7.18 2.82
CA ILE A 104 -3.67 -7.78 2.43
C ILE A 104 -4.60 -7.74 3.65
N MET A 105 -5.76 -7.12 3.48
CA MET A 105 -6.77 -6.92 4.52
C MET A 105 -8.06 -7.64 4.10
N PRO A 106 -8.35 -8.82 4.67
CA PRO A 106 -9.61 -9.51 4.41
C PRO A 106 -10.78 -8.71 4.96
N LYS A 107 -11.86 -8.60 4.19
CA LYS A 107 -13.12 -8.00 4.65
C LYS A 107 -13.82 -8.98 5.56
N LYS A 108 -14.50 -8.48 6.60
CA LYS A 108 -15.46 -9.30 7.34
C LYS A 108 -16.63 -9.63 6.42
N GLY A 109 -16.99 -10.91 6.36
CA GLY A 109 -18.17 -11.40 5.64
C GLY A 109 -19.48 -10.96 6.26
#